data_AF-A0A6B3I9A7-F1
#
_entry.id   AF-A0A6B3I9A7-F1
#
_cell.length_a   1.000
_cell.length_b   1.000
_cell.length_c   1.000
_cell.angle_alpha   90.00
_cell.angle_beta   90.00
_cell.angle_gamma   90.00
#
_symmetry.space_group_name_H-M   'P 1'
#
loop_
_entity.id
_entity.type
_entity.pdbx_description
1 polymer ?
#
loop_
_entity_poly.entity_id
_entity_poly.type
_entity_poly.pdbx_seq_one_letter_code
_entity_poly.pdbx_strand_id
1 'polypeptide(L)'
;CIEPQVSNLFKRETLSGEFLQVNAYLVDELKKLGVWDARTREALREASGSVQGFAWIPEDVRALYRTAWEIPQRGLIDMAAARTPFLDQSQSLNLFLETPTIGKLSSMYAYAWKQGLKTTYYLRSRPATRIARAASGQASAAAPIPV
;
A
#
# COMPACT_ATOMS: atom_id res chain seq x y z
N CYS A 1 -10.89 8.34 10.03
CA CYS A 1 -10.73 7.49 8.82
C CYS A 1 -10.31 6.10 9.30
N ILE A 2 -10.72 5.03 8.60
CA ILE A 2 -10.56 3.63 9.04
C ILE A 2 -9.79 2.78 8.01
N GLU A 3 -9.13 3.44 7.07
CA GLU A 3 -8.51 2.77 5.93
C GLU A 3 -7.17 2.13 6.31
N PRO A 4 -6.85 0.97 5.71
CA PRO A 4 -5.50 0.44 5.76
C PRO A 4 -4.53 1.35 5.01
N GLN A 5 -3.25 1.18 5.31
CA GLN A 5 -2.21 1.93 4.64
C GLN A 5 -2.17 1.61 3.13
N VAL A 6 -2.40 2.59 2.26
CA VAL A 6 -2.49 2.36 0.80
C VAL A 6 -1.16 1.91 0.18
N SER A 7 -0.04 2.33 0.76
CA SER A 7 1.33 2.03 0.34
C SER A 7 2.27 2.30 1.52
N ASN A 8 3.41 1.62 1.65
CA ASN A 8 4.47 2.06 2.59
C ASN A 8 5.45 3.07 1.98
N LEU A 9 5.23 3.48 0.72
CA LEU A 9 6.03 4.47 0.01
C LEU A 9 5.11 5.52 -0.61
N PHE A 10 5.35 6.78 -0.28
CA PHE A 10 4.55 7.94 -0.68
C PHE A 10 5.40 8.95 -1.42
N LYS A 11 4.80 9.63 -2.38
CA LYS A 11 5.35 10.82 -2.98
C LYS A 11 4.84 12.03 -2.21
N ARG A 12 5.76 12.88 -1.74
CA ARG A 12 5.46 14.15 -1.08
C ARG A 12 6.00 15.28 -1.93
N GLU A 13 5.11 16.10 -2.44
CA GLU A 13 5.44 17.28 -3.23
C GLU A 13 5.57 18.48 -2.30
N THR A 14 6.61 19.27 -2.49
CA THR A 14 6.90 20.49 -1.74
C THR A 14 7.35 21.58 -2.70
N LEU A 15 7.45 22.83 -2.23
CA LEU A 15 7.97 23.94 -3.03
C LEU A 15 9.40 23.68 -3.54
N SER A 16 10.17 22.85 -2.84
CA SER A 16 11.55 22.49 -3.18
C SER A 16 11.66 21.24 -4.06
N GLY A 17 10.54 20.67 -4.52
CA GLY A 17 10.49 19.50 -5.38
C GLY A 17 9.77 18.30 -4.76
N GLU A 18 9.98 17.14 -5.38
CA GLU A 18 9.27 15.90 -5.09
C GLU A 18 10.17 14.93 -4.32
N PHE A 19 9.68 14.46 -3.18
CA PHE A 19 10.42 13.57 -2.30
C PHE A 19 9.67 12.25 -2.09
N LEU A 20 10.41 11.14 -2.09
CA LEU A 20 9.85 9.85 -1.68
C LEU A 20 9.97 9.70 -0.16
N GLN A 21 8.83 9.54 0.50
CA GLN A 21 8.73 9.30 1.93
C GLN A 21 8.29 7.85 2.18
N VAL A 22 8.97 7.18 3.11
CA VAL A 22 8.62 5.82 3.54
C VAL A 22 7.82 5.88 4.83
N ASN A 23 6.93 4.90 5.05
CA ASN A 23 6.23 4.71 6.32
C ASN A 23 7.25 4.62 7.48
N ALA A 24 7.22 5.58 8.39
CA ALA A 24 8.19 5.69 9.49
C ALA A 24 8.19 4.46 10.39
N TYR A 25 7.02 3.87 10.67
CA TYR A 25 6.91 2.65 11.48
C TYR A 25 7.67 1.48 10.84
N LEU A 26 7.51 1.31 9.52
CA LEU A 26 8.26 0.30 8.77
C LEU A 26 9.76 0.57 8.81
N VAL A 27 10.20 1.82 8.62
CA VAL A 27 11.62 2.18 8.71
C VAL A 27 12.21 1.79 10.06
N ASP A 28 11.52 2.11 11.15
CA ASP A 28 12.00 1.82 12.49
C ASP A 28 12.06 0.31 12.75
N GLU A 29 11.10 -0.46 12.25
CA GLU A 29 11.11 -1.91 12.35
C GLU A 29 12.27 -2.54 11.55
N LEU A 30 12.50 -2.07 10.32
CA LEU A 30 13.61 -2.55 9.49
C LEU A 30 14.98 -2.19 10.08
N LYS A 31 15.09 -1.05 10.78
CA LYS A 31 16.30 -0.68 11.51
C LYS A 31 16.56 -1.61 12.68
N LYS A 32 15.53 -1.97 13.47
CA LYS A 32 15.67 -2.94 14.57
C LYS A 32 16.13 -4.31 14.07
N LEU A 33 15.63 -4.71 12.90
CA LEU A 33 16.02 -5.94 12.22
C LEU A 33 17.41 -5.88 11.55
N GLY A 34 18.05 -4.70 11.51
CA GLY A 34 19.34 -4.51 10.85
C GLY A 34 19.30 -4.60 9.31
N VAL A 35 18.12 -4.57 8.71
CA VAL A 35 17.92 -4.71 7.25
C VAL A 35 17.57 -3.40 6.55
N TRP A 36 17.63 -2.27 7.25
CA TRP A 36 17.43 -0.94 6.66
C TRP A 36 18.68 -0.43 5.92
N ASP A 37 18.92 -0.97 4.73
CA ASP A 37 20.08 -0.69 3.88
C ASP A 37 19.68 -0.14 2.49
N ALA A 38 20.65 0.03 1.59
CA ALA A 38 20.39 0.47 0.21
C ALA A 38 19.55 -0.55 -0.59
N ARG A 39 19.80 -1.85 -0.40
CA ARG A 39 19.08 -2.93 -1.07
C ARG A 39 17.58 -2.91 -0.71
N THR A 40 17.26 -2.84 0.58
CA THR A 40 15.86 -2.81 1.04
C THR A 40 15.15 -1.54 0.59
N ARG A 41 15.84 -0.39 0.56
CA ARG A 41 15.26 0.86 0.04
C ARG A 41 14.96 0.80 -1.45
N GLU A 42 15.85 0.21 -2.24
CA GLU A 42 15.63 0.05 -3.68
C GLU A 42 14.51 -0.95 -3.96
N ALA A 43 14.53 -2.11 -3.30
CA ALA A 43 13.45 -3.10 -3.41
C ALA A 43 12.09 -2.49 -3.04
N LEU A 44 12.02 -1.61 -2.02
CA LEU A 44 10.79 -0.92 -1.63
C LEU A 44 10.31 0.06 -2.70
N ARG A 45 11.22 0.71 -3.43
CA ARG A 45 10.89 1.56 -4.58
C ARG A 45 10.33 0.74 -5.72
N GLU A 46 10.99 -0.35 -6.09
CA GLU A 46 10.55 -1.25 -7.17
C GLU A 46 9.18 -1.89 -6.86
N ALA A 47 9.00 -2.33 -5.61
CA ALA A 47 7.75 -2.91 -5.13
C ALA A 47 6.67 -1.87 -4.83
N SER A 48 6.92 -0.58 -5.12
CA SER A 48 5.99 0.53 -4.91
C SER A 48 5.39 0.56 -3.50
N GLY A 49 6.22 0.32 -2.49
CA GLY A 49 5.83 0.33 -1.07
C GLY A 49 5.28 -0.99 -0.52
N SER A 50 5.25 -2.07 -1.29
CA SER A 50 4.97 -3.42 -0.77
C SER A 50 6.23 -4.07 -0.21
N VAL A 51 6.09 -4.84 0.87
CA VAL A 51 7.17 -5.65 1.47
C VAL A 51 6.96 -7.15 1.28
N GLN A 52 5.85 -7.59 0.67
CA GLN A 52 5.48 -9.01 0.64
C GLN A 52 6.53 -9.88 -0.09
N GLY A 53 7.23 -9.32 -1.07
CA GLY A 53 8.28 -10.02 -1.83
C GLY A 53 9.64 -10.13 -1.12
N PHE A 54 9.83 -9.53 0.06
CA PHE A 54 11.15 -9.45 0.69
C PHE A 54 11.38 -10.66 1.60
N ALA A 55 11.90 -11.75 1.02
CA ALA A 55 12.11 -13.01 1.74
C ALA A 55 13.09 -12.90 2.95
N TRP A 56 13.89 -11.85 3.00
CA TRP A 56 14.79 -11.55 4.13
C TRP A 56 14.11 -10.81 5.29
N ILE A 57 12.83 -10.45 5.15
CA ILE A 57 12.02 -9.88 6.22
C ILE A 57 11.12 -10.97 6.82
N PRO A 58 11.06 -11.10 8.15
CA PRO A 58 10.14 -12.00 8.84
C PRO A 58 8.70 -11.91 8.34
N GLU A 59 8.00 -13.05 8.28
CA GLU A 59 6.65 -13.14 7.74
C GLU A 59 5.63 -12.31 8.52
N ASP A 60 5.73 -12.31 9.85
CA ASP A 60 4.90 -11.50 10.75
C ASP A 60 5.05 -10.00 10.47
N VAL A 61 6.27 -9.53 10.26
CA VAL A 61 6.55 -8.14 9.87
C VAL A 61 5.95 -7.84 8.49
N ARG A 62 6.13 -8.72 7.50
CA ARG A 62 5.50 -8.56 6.19
C ARG A 62 3.97 -8.54 6.29
N ALA A 63 3.38 -9.39 7.11
CA ALA A 63 1.94 -9.47 7.33
C ALA A 63 1.38 -8.21 8.00
N LEU A 64 2.13 -7.60 8.92
CA LEU A 64 1.77 -6.35 9.60
C LEU A 64 1.76 -5.16 8.63
N TYR A 65 2.76 -5.07 7.75
CA TYR A 65 2.92 -3.96 6.80
C TYR A 65 2.24 -4.17 5.45
N ARG A 66 1.21 -5.03 5.41
CA ARG A 66 0.38 -5.21 4.21
C ARG A 66 -0.25 -3.89 3.77
N THR A 67 -0.19 -3.63 2.47
CA THR A 67 -0.86 -2.48 1.88
C THR A 67 -2.36 -2.74 1.69
N ALA A 68 -3.14 -1.69 1.43
CA ALA A 68 -4.58 -1.79 1.14
C ALA A 68 -4.93 -2.78 0.02
N TRP A 69 -3.99 -3.02 -0.91
CA TRP A 69 -4.13 -3.93 -2.06
C TRP A 69 -3.88 -5.40 -1.71
N GLU A 70 -3.19 -5.65 -0.60
CA GLU A 70 -2.80 -6.97 -0.11
C GLU A 70 -3.74 -7.49 0.98
N ILE A 71 -4.64 -6.64 1.47
CA ILE A 71 -5.64 -7.01 2.48
C ILE A 71 -6.90 -7.53 1.77
N PRO A 72 -7.40 -8.72 2.13
CA PRO A 72 -8.68 -9.21 1.62
C PRO A 72 -9.82 -8.23 1.93
N GLN A 73 -10.55 -7.80 0.90
CA GLN A 73 -11.65 -6.82 1.06
C GLN A 73 -12.77 -7.33 1.96
N ARG A 74 -12.96 -8.65 2.04
CA ARG A 74 -13.86 -9.28 2.99
C ARG A 74 -13.54 -8.88 4.43
N GLY A 75 -12.25 -8.90 4.83
CA GLY A 75 -11.85 -8.51 6.17
C GLY A 75 -12.14 -7.04 6.49
N LEU A 76 -11.98 -6.14 5.50
CA LEU A 76 -12.37 -4.73 5.66
C LEU A 76 -13.88 -4.58 5.87
N ILE A 77 -14.69 -5.33 5.10
CA ILE A 77 -16.14 -5.35 5.23
C ILE A 77 -16.56 -5.91 6.60
N ASP A 78 -15.95 -7.01 7.05
CA ASP A 78 -16.24 -7.63 8.35
C ASP A 78 -15.94 -6.66 9.51
N MET A 79 -14.80 -5.98 9.46
CA MET A 79 -14.45 -4.96 10.46
C MET A 79 -15.36 -3.72 10.38
N ALA A 80 -15.87 -3.36 9.21
CA ALA A 80 -16.84 -2.29 9.05
C ALA A 80 -18.21 -2.71 9.61
N ALA A 81 -18.62 -3.96 9.41
CA ALA A 81 -19.87 -4.50 9.92
C ALA A 81 -19.82 -4.58 11.45
N ALA A 82 -18.72 -5.10 12.01
CA ALA A 82 -18.52 -5.23 13.45
C ALA A 82 -18.61 -3.90 14.21
N ARG A 83 -18.18 -2.78 13.61
CA ARG A 83 -18.27 -1.47 14.24
C ARG A 83 -19.62 -0.77 14.03
N THR A 84 -20.41 -1.19 13.05
CA THR A 84 -21.67 -0.54 12.66
C THR A 84 -22.69 -0.42 13.80
N PRO A 85 -22.87 -1.41 14.69
CA PRO A 85 -23.78 -1.28 15.84
C PRO A 85 -23.45 -0.12 16.79
N PHE A 86 -22.22 0.38 16.77
CA PHE A 86 -21.75 1.48 17.62
C PHE A 86 -21.72 2.83 16.88
N LEU A 87 -22.29 2.89 15.66
CA LEU A 87 -22.39 4.11 14.85
C LEU A 87 -23.87 4.50 14.70
N ASP A 88 -24.20 5.72 15.10
CA ASP A 88 -25.55 6.30 14.96
C ASP A 88 -25.93 6.54 13.48
N GLN A 89 -24.95 6.87 12.64
CA GLN A 89 -25.12 7.10 11.21
C GLN A 89 -24.49 5.98 10.37
N SER A 90 -23.41 6.28 9.64
CA SER A 90 -22.71 5.35 8.75
C SER A 90 -21.21 5.65 8.72
N GLN A 91 -20.49 5.02 7.78
CA GLN A 91 -19.05 5.15 7.61
C GLN A 91 -18.67 5.20 6.13
N SER A 92 -17.73 6.10 5.79
CA SER A 92 -17.14 6.17 4.45
C SER A 92 -16.13 5.04 4.26
N LEU A 93 -16.59 3.89 3.77
CA LEU A 93 -15.77 2.71 3.54
C LEU A 93 -15.26 2.67 2.09
N ASN A 94 -13.99 3.03 1.88
CA ASN A 94 -13.30 2.79 0.62
C ASN A 94 -12.95 1.30 0.46
N LEU A 95 -13.09 0.77 -0.75
CA LEU A 95 -12.73 -0.60 -1.13
C LEU A 95 -11.64 -0.58 -2.20
N PHE A 96 -10.76 -1.57 -2.16
CA PHE A 96 -9.55 -1.63 -2.98
C PHE A 96 -9.51 -2.94 -3.78
N LEU A 97 -9.48 -2.83 -5.10
CA LEU A 97 -9.39 -4.00 -5.97
C LEU A 97 -8.48 -3.69 -7.15
N GLU A 98 -7.29 -4.29 -7.17
CA GLU A 98 -6.28 -4.01 -8.19
C GLU A 98 -6.78 -4.34 -9.60
N THR A 99 -7.32 -5.55 -9.80
CA THR A 99 -7.88 -5.98 -11.09
C THR A 99 -9.39 -6.24 -10.93
N PRO A 100 -10.23 -5.20 -11.07
CA PRO A 100 -11.67 -5.34 -10.91
C PRO A 100 -12.27 -6.14 -12.06
N THR A 101 -13.14 -7.09 -11.71
CA THR A 101 -14.02 -7.78 -12.66
C THR A 101 -15.45 -7.67 -12.15
N ILE A 102 -16.42 -7.71 -13.06
CA ILE A 102 -17.85 -7.62 -12.68
C ILE A 102 -18.22 -8.68 -11.64
N GLY A 103 -17.73 -9.92 -11.80
CA GLY A 103 -17.99 -11.00 -10.84
C GLY A 103 -17.43 -10.71 -9.44
N LYS A 104 -16.18 -10.21 -9.34
CA LYS A 104 -15.56 -9.84 -8.07
C LYS A 104 -16.28 -8.67 -7.41
N LEU A 105 -16.61 -7.64 -8.18
CA LEU A 105 -17.33 -6.46 -7.67
C LEU A 105 -18.73 -6.83 -7.19
N SER A 106 -19.50 -7.56 -8.00
CA SER A 106 -20.84 -8.00 -7.65
C SER A 106 -20.84 -8.81 -6.35
N SER A 107 -19.93 -9.78 -6.22
CA SER A 107 -19.80 -10.60 -5.01
C SER A 107 -19.40 -9.78 -3.79
N MET A 108 -18.47 -8.82 -3.94
CA MET A 108 -18.01 -7.94 -2.88
C MET A 108 -19.12 -7.02 -2.37
N TYR A 109 -19.85 -6.35 -3.27
CA TYR A 109 -20.95 -5.45 -2.90
C TYR A 109 -22.16 -6.22 -2.34
N ALA A 110 -22.49 -7.38 -2.91
CA ALA A 110 -23.52 -8.26 -2.35
C ALA A 110 -23.16 -8.72 -0.93
N TYR A 111 -21.88 -9.00 -0.67
CA TYR A 111 -21.40 -9.34 0.66
C TYR A 111 -21.53 -8.15 1.63
N ALA A 112 -21.10 -6.95 1.25
CA ALA A 112 -21.27 -5.73 2.05
C ALA A 112 -22.73 -5.48 2.45
N TRP A 113 -23.65 -5.63 1.49
CA TRP A 113 -25.09 -5.52 1.73
C TRP A 113 -25.60 -6.59 2.72
N LYS A 114 -25.22 -7.86 2.53
CA LYS A 114 -25.60 -8.96 3.44
C LYS A 114 -25.09 -8.77 4.86
N GLN A 115 -23.97 -8.08 5.05
CA GLN A 115 -23.43 -7.75 6.38
C GLN A 115 -24.12 -6.54 7.03
N GLY A 116 -25.14 -5.95 6.39
CA GLY A 116 -25.90 -4.82 6.94
C GLY A 116 -25.19 -3.48 6.84
N LEU A 117 -24.17 -3.34 5.99
CA LEU A 117 -23.52 -2.05 5.78
C LEU A 117 -24.47 -1.08 5.08
N LYS A 118 -24.61 0.12 5.65
CA LYS A 118 -25.45 1.20 5.11
C LYS A 118 -24.82 1.87 3.89
N THR A 119 -23.48 1.96 3.82
CA THR A 119 -22.76 2.64 2.74
C THR A 119 -21.44 1.96 2.37
N THR A 120 -21.08 2.06 1.10
CA THR A 120 -19.70 1.97 0.59
C THR A 120 -19.34 3.31 -0.06
N TYR A 121 -18.05 3.62 -0.19
CA TYR A 121 -17.59 4.89 -0.76
C TYR A 121 -16.89 4.69 -2.10
N TYR A 122 -15.60 5.00 -2.25
CA TYR A 122 -14.89 4.76 -3.50
C TYR A 122 -14.49 3.29 -3.68
N LEU A 123 -14.64 2.81 -4.90
CA LEU A 123 -13.81 1.72 -5.42
C LEU A 123 -12.50 2.30 -5.93
N ARG A 124 -11.39 1.86 -5.35
CA ARG A 124 -10.04 2.17 -5.81
C ARG A 124 -9.53 0.99 -6.63
N SER A 125 -9.16 1.24 -7.88
CA SER A 125 -8.48 0.27 -8.74
C SER A 125 -7.12 0.80 -9.18
N ARG A 126 -6.28 -0.10 -9.70
CA ARG A 126 -5.01 0.26 -10.35
C ARG A 126 -5.02 -0.26 -11.77
N PRO A 127 -4.44 0.46 -12.74
CA PRO A 127 -4.24 -0.09 -14.08
C PRO A 127 -3.38 -1.36 -13.98
N ALA A 128 -3.75 -2.39 -14.74
CA ALA A 128 -2.99 -3.65 -14.79
C ALA A 128 -1.58 -3.45 -15.35
N THR A 129 -1.40 -2.44 -16.20
CA THR A 129 -0.10 -2.04 -16.72
C THR A 129 0.62 -1.12 -15.72
N ARG A 130 1.70 -1.63 -15.15
CA ARG A 130 2.71 -0.77 -14.52
C ARG A 130 3.40 -0.02 -15.66
N ILE A 131 3.22 1.29 -15.74
CA ILE A 131 4.09 2.11 -16.60
C ILE A 131 5.51 1.86 -16.10
N ALA A 132 6.35 1.24 -16.94
CA ALA A 132 7.77 1.12 -16.65
C ALA A 132 8.28 2.52 -16.37
N ARG A 133 8.69 2.79 -15.13
CA ARG A 133 9.30 4.08 -14.81
C ARG A 133 10.57 4.15 -15.64
N ALA A 134 10.65 5.13 -16.55
CA ALA A 134 11.90 5.47 -17.20
C ALA A 134 12.93 5.68 -16.09
N ALA A 135 14.02 4.90 -16.13
CA ALA A 135 15.08 4.95 -15.15
C ALA A 135 15.59 6.40 -15.04
N SER A 136 15.24 7.08 -13.97
CA SER A 136 15.79 8.39 -13.66
C SER A 136 17.21 8.20 -13.17
N GLY A 137 18.18 8.42 -14.06
CA GLY A 137 19.56 8.79 -13.73
C GLY A 137 20.49 7.63 -13.41
N GLN A 138 21.15 7.07 -14.43
CA GLN A 138 22.54 6.68 -14.25
C GLN A 138 23.30 7.95 -13.84
N ALA A 139 23.71 8.05 -12.57
CA ALA A 139 24.76 8.98 -12.20
C ALA A 139 25.99 8.55 -13.02
N SER A 140 26.40 9.37 -13.97
CA SER A 140 27.65 9.14 -14.68
C SER A 140 28.77 9.12 -13.65
N ALA A 141 29.52 8.02 -13.61
CA ALA A 141 30.76 7.97 -12.86
C ALA A 141 31.67 9.07 -13.40
N ALA A 142 32.01 10.05 -12.57
CA ALA A 142 33.01 11.05 -12.91
C ALA A 142 34.32 10.31 -13.21
N ALA A 143 34.85 10.49 -14.42
CA ALA A 143 36.13 9.94 -14.82
C ALA A 143 37.24 10.47 -13.89
N PRO A 144 38.22 9.65 -13.50
CA PRO A 144 39.32 10.11 -12.66
C PRO A 144 40.15 11.14 -13.43
N ILE A 145 40.47 12.25 -12.77
CA ILE A 145 41.36 13.29 -13.29
C ILE A 145 42.77 12.67 -13.37
N PRO A 146 43.41 12.64 -14.56
CA PRO A 146 44.81 12.22 -14.65
C PRO A 146 45.71 13.30 -14.01
N VAL A 147 46.70 12.83 -13.25
CA VAL A 147 47.77 13.62 -12.61
C VAL A 147 48.66 14.27 -13.66
#